data_AF-A0A0S2S450-F1
#
_entry.id   AF-A0A0S2S450-F1
#
_cell.length_a   1.000
_cell.length_b   1.000
_cell.length_c   1.000
_cell.angle_alpha   90.00
_cell.angle_beta   90.00
_cell.angle_gamma   90.00
#
_symmetry.space_group_name_H-M   'P 1'
#
loop_
_entity.id
_entity.type
_entity.pdbx_description
1 polymer ?
#
loop_
_entity_poly.entity_id
_entity_poly.type
_entity_poly.pdbx_seq_one_letter_code
_entity_poly.pdbx_strand_id
1 'polypeptide(L)'
;MELAKGTRPNSRVGLTTQEIQYYFRDVYDSGEKLVIPEPRLICELSSRFGMNQEYEGVLDPDGPIKLILPPGPGVPTETRGSVQLVLEYDGALVADGYRLEIHKEGRIEIHAANKRGLKYGMDALHLLLQVEQERCTLPVVSIRDEPSFPVRGIIEGFYGEPWSLADRLDAVRFMAAHRMNTFMYAPKDDPYHRELWREPYPEDTFAQISDLKETCDQHEVDFHYCISPGNDLSFGSDEDFLSLTEKLAAVIAIGVRHFSILMDDIDYVLKGENRQLLGRSGHAHVFLTNKVHTWLTERLPEFTLTVCPSEYWSYWDTEYKKDFRERLHPEIKVFWTGYFVFAPHIGRKHAGDNHAFFGHELWLWDNIPVNDCDRDRLFLDPLRGRYSGLPDCGHTGMVANPMNQWECSKVTLITMSHYMWNSERYMPELSWDWAVRELAGARAEELMFFCRQNRNSRLGGSTYEDVDLALQLRDIPALDMYFERLLQAVSVLRQVPADDLAVGFVAQAAPWLERAELDADLWRTLRQAVVSSERQSGVQQVEESITPQEVVGRQWPVPLTDEVVVELRRCITACLETEARLGSDPAIRAAERWGYVGQDEQGKYRLIL
;
A
#
# COMPACT_ATOMS: atom_id res chain seq x y z
N MET A 1 -5.05 27.99 9.90
CA MET A 1 -4.86 26.85 8.98
C MET A 1 -6.16 26.06 9.04
N GLU A 2 -7.04 26.32 8.08
CA GLU A 2 -8.34 25.66 7.98
C GLU A 2 -8.13 24.16 7.75
N LEU A 3 -8.79 23.35 8.59
CA LEU A 3 -8.93 21.91 8.39
C LEU A 3 -9.48 21.68 6.99
N ALA A 4 -8.70 21.01 6.15
CA ALA A 4 -9.16 20.53 4.86
C ALA A 4 -10.33 19.58 5.12
N LYS A 5 -11.53 20.05 4.78
CA LYS A 5 -12.72 19.24 4.57
C LYS A 5 -12.34 18.17 3.54
N GLY A 6 -11.98 16.98 4.02
CA GLY A 6 -11.79 15.78 3.22
C GLY A 6 -13.12 15.21 2.72
N THR A 7 -14.02 16.08 2.27
CA THR A 7 -15.17 15.73 1.43
C THR A 7 -14.61 15.39 0.06
N ARG A 8 -14.69 14.11 -0.33
CA ARG A 8 -14.45 13.63 -1.69
C ARG A 8 -15.19 14.55 -2.69
N PRO A 9 -14.50 15.37 -3.49
CA PRO A 9 -15.15 16.21 -4.48
C PRO A 9 -15.09 15.48 -5.82
N ASN A 10 -16.12 14.70 -6.16
CA ASN A 10 -16.52 14.40 -7.54
C ASN A 10 -17.87 13.67 -7.59
N SER A 11 -18.95 14.46 -7.63
CA SER A 11 -20.09 14.42 -8.58
C SER A 11 -20.74 13.11 -9.10
N ARG A 12 -20.48 11.94 -8.52
CA ARG A 12 -21.35 10.75 -8.55
C ARG A 12 -21.14 9.94 -7.27
N VAL A 13 -21.82 10.30 -6.18
CA VAL A 13 -21.91 9.40 -5.02
C VAL A 13 -22.77 8.20 -5.46
N GLY A 14 -22.31 6.99 -5.14
CA GLY A 14 -23.00 5.72 -5.43
C GLY A 14 -22.22 4.78 -6.34
N LEU A 15 -21.90 3.60 -5.80
CA LEU A 15 -21.30 2.50 -6.55
C LEU A 15 -22.23 1.98 -7.66
N THR A 16 -21.65 1.55 -8.78
CA THR A 16 -22.36 0.75 -9.78
C THR A 16 -22.64 -0.65 -9.26
N THR A 17 -23.60 -1.38 -9.85
CA THR A 17 -23.90 -2.77 -9.45
C THR A 17 -22.66 -3.68 -9.51
N GLN A 18 -21.79 -3.50 -10.51
CA GLN A 18 -20.55 -4.26 -10.62
C GLN A 18 -19.57 -3.93 -9.48
N GLU A 19 -19.44 -2.65 -9.11
CA GLU A 19 -18.60 -2.22 -7.99
C GLU A 19 -19.16 -2.72 -6.65
N ILE A 20 -20.48 -2.72 -6.47
CA ILE A 20 -21.11 -3.29 -5.26
C ILE A 20 -20.77 -4.79 -5.14
N GLN A 21 -20.94 -5.55 -6.22
CA GLN A 21 -20.65 -7.00 -6.23
C GLN A 21 -19.17 -7.33 -5.99
N TYR A 22 -18.28 -6.44 -6.43
CA TYR A 22 -16.84 -6.56 -6.21
C TYR A 22 -16.43 -6.16 -4.78
N TYR A 23 -16.89 -5.01 -4.30
CA TYR A 23 -16.38 -4.36 -3.09
C TYR A 23 -16.87 -5.01 -1.79
N PHE A 24 -18.08 -5.58 -1.81
CA PHE A 24 -18.70 -6.24 -0.66
C PHE A 24 -18.70 -7.75 -0.82
N ARG A 25 -18.47 -8.48 0.29
CA ARG A 25 -18.37 -9.95 0.26
C ARG A 25 -19.68 -10.63 -0.11
N ASP A 26 -20.72 -10.53 0.69
CA ASP A 26 -22.01 -11.15 0.40
C ASP A 26 -23.06 -10.06 0.20
N VAL A 27 -23.61 -9.97 -1.02
CA VAL A 27 -24.62 -8.98 -1.38
C VAL A 27 -25.83 -9.67 -1.99
N TYR A 28 -27.00 -9.40 -1.44
CA TYR A 28 -28.29 -9.68 -2.05
C TYR A 28 -28.94 -8.37 -2.45
N ASP A 29 -29.02 -8.11 -3.76
CA ASP A 29 -29.68 -6.94 -4.34
C ASP A 29 -31.06 -7.33 -4.86
N SER A 30 -32.09 -6.65 -4.37
CA SER A 30 -33.48 -6.88 -4.80
C SER A 30 -33.79 -6.31 -6.19
N GLY A 31 -32.94 -5.42 -6.71
CA GLY A 31 -33.17 -4.60 -7.90
C GLY A 31 -34.10 -3.41 -7.66
N GLU A 32 -34.61 -3.24 -6.44
CA GLU A 32 -35.42 -2.10 -6.04
C GLU A 32 -34.56 -0.97 -5.46
N LYS A 33 -35.11 0.24 -5.45
CA LYS A 33 -34.46 1.42 -4.84
C LYS A 33 -35.36 2.04 -3.79
N LEU A 34 -34.76 2.41 -2.66
CA LEU A 34 -35.31 3.36 -1.71
C LEU A 34 -35.05 4.77 -2.25
N VAL A 35 -36.11 5.56 -2.43
CA VAL A 35 -36.02 6.92 -2.97
C VAL A 35 -36.46 7.91 -1.90
N ILE A 36 -35.57 8.83 -1.56
CA ILE A 36 -35.81 9.90 -0.59
C ILE A 36 -35.95 11.21 -1.38
N PRO A 37 -37.08 11.93 -1.29
CA PRO A 37 -37.33 13.15 -2.06
C PRO A 37 -36.61 14.38 -1.48
N GLU A 38 -35.39 14.19 -0.98
CA GLU A 38 -34.53 15.21 -0.38
C GLU A 38 -33.07 14.92 -0.77
N PRO A 39 -32.22 15.94 -0.99
CA PRO A 39 -30.82 15.75 -1.39
C PRO A 39 -29.92 15.33 -0.21
N ARG A 40 -30.50 14.90 0.92
CA ARG A 40 -29.80 14.38 2.10
C ARG A 40 -30.59 13.22 2.69
N LEU A 41 -29.87 12.20 3.15
CA LEU A 41 -30.43 11.10 3.91
C LEU A 41 -30.47 11.50 5.39
N ILE A 42 -31.66 11.84 5.91
CA ILE A 42 -31.83 12.15 7.33
C ILE A 42 -32.21 10.86 8.07
N CYS A 43 -31.27 10.30 8.81
CA CYS A 43 -31.46 9.06 9.56
C CYS A 43 -31.89 9.34 10.99
N GLU A 44 -33.07 8.90 11.38
CA GLU A 44 -33.53 8.90 12.76
C GLU A 44 -33.00 7.67 13.50
N LEU A 45 -32.15 7.88 14.50
CA LEU A 45 -31.62 6.80 15.33
C LEU A 45 -32.72 6.18 16.19
N SER A 46 -32.85 4.86 16.16
CA SER A 46 -33.89 4.14 16.90
C SER A 46 -33.33 3.23 18.02
N SER A 47 -32.02 2.93 18.02
CA SER A 47 -31.38 2.06 19.01
C SER A 47 -30.76 2.84 20.17
N ARG A 48 -30.80 2.27 21.38
CA ARG A 48 -30.15 2.86 22.57
C ARG A 48 -28.62 2.91 22.46
N PHE A 49 -28.03 1.99 21.71
CA PHE A 49 -26.58 1.92 21.51
C PHE A 49 -26.07 3.01 20.57
N GLY A 50 -26.81 3.32 19.49
CA GLY A 50 -26.45 4.40 18.58
C GLY A 50 -26.47 5.78 19.25
N MET A 51 -27.32 5.98 20.26
CA MET A 51 -27.44 7.26 20.98
C MET A 51 -26.25 7.59 21.90
N ASN A 52 -25.41 6.62 22.23
CA ASN A 52 -24.26 6.79 23.14
C ASN A 52 -22.90 6.79 22.42
N GLN A 53 -22.89 6.80 21.10
CA GLN A 53 -21.65 6.76 20.31
C GLN A 53 -21.41 8.10 19.63
N GLU A 54 -20.18 8.61 19.78
CA GLU A 54 -19.67 9.69 18.93
C GLU A 54 -19.21 9.06 17.62
N TYR A 55 -19.83 9.49 16.52
CA TYR A 55 -19.47 9.08 15.17
C TYR A 55 -18.68 10.19 14.51
N GLU A 56 -17.35 10.08 14.55
CA GLU A 56 -16.46 11.00 13.87
C GLU A 56 -16.13 10.49 12.46
N GLY A 57 -15.99 11.41 11.50
CA GLY A 57 -15.42 11.12 10.17
C GLY A 57 -16.40 10.66 9.05
N VAL A 58 -17.53 10.03 9.36
CA VAL A 58 -18.52 9.58 8.33
C VAL A 58 -19.74 10.49 8.24
N LEU A 59 -20.01 11.24 9.30
CA LEU A 59 -21.18 12.09 9.46
C LEU A 59 -20.72 13.53 9.62
N ASP A 60 -20.18 14.09 8.55
CA ASP A 60 -20.07 15.55 8.45
C ASP A 60 -21.47 16.14 8.74
N PRO A 61 -21.63 17.05 9.71
CA PRO A 61 -22.91 17.72 9.97
C PRO A 61 -23.53 18.35 8.73
N ASP A 62 -22.70 18.71 7.75
CA ASP A 62 -23.07 19.25 6.44
C ASP A 62 -23.06 18.19 5.31
N GLY A 63 -22.70 16.95 5.64
CA GLY A 63 -22.60 15.83 4.72
C GLY A 63 -23.95 15.25 4.24
N PRO A 64 -23.90 14.29 3.30
CA PRO A 64 -25.09 13.74 2.66
C PRO A 64 -25.92 12.82 3.57
N ILE A 65 -25.33 12.31 4.67
CA ILE A 65 -26.03 11.55 5.71
C ILE A 65 -26.04 12.39 6.97
N LYS A 66 -27.23 12.65 7.51
CA LYS A 66 -27.42 13.39 8.77
C LYS A 66 -28.12 12.48 9.78
N LEU A 67 -27.49 12.26 10.93
CA LEU A 67 -28.17 11.58 12.04
C LEU A 67 -28.99 12.57 12.86
N ILE A 68 -30.19 12.17 13.24
CA ILE A 68 -31.00 12.86 14.25
C ILE A 68 -31.37 11.89 15.35
N LEU A 69 -31.38 12.39 16.59
CA LEU A 69 -31.88 11.64 17.73
C LEU A 69 -33.41 11.64 17.72
N PRO A 70 -34.07 10.59 18.23
CA PRO A 70 -35.51 10.53 18.27
C PRO A 70 -36.04 11.65 19.19
N PRO A 71 -37.15 12.32 18.84
CA PRO A 71 -37.69 13.39 19.66
C PRO A 71 -38.01 12.89 21.07
N GLY A 72 -37.51 13.61 22.09
CA GLY A 72 -37.90 13.38 23.48
C GLY A 72 -39.41 13.56 23.68
N PRO A 73 -39.99 13.05 24.78
CA PRO A 73 -41.43 13.17 25.02
C PRO A 73 -41.86 14.65 25.00
N GLY A 74 -42.75 15.01 24.07
CA GLY A 74 -43.33 16.36 23.95
C GLY A 74 -42.75 17.28 22.86
N VAL A 75 -41.81 16.81 22.04
CA VAL A 75 -41.30 17.58 20.88
C VAL A 75 -42.26 17.43 19.68
N PRO A 76 -42.63 18.52 18.96
CA PRO A 76 -43.52 18.46 17.79
C PRO A 76 -43.00 17.54 16.68
N THR A 77 -43.92 16.79 16.05
CA THR A 77 -43.73 15.76 15.01
C THR A 77 -43.16 16.22 13.66
N GLU A 78 -42.56 17.42 13.57
CA GLU A 78 -41.90 17.96 12.36
C GLU A 78 -40.41 17.57 12.26
N THR A 79 -39.94 16.66 13.11
CA THR A 79 -38.53 16.24 13.24
C THR A 79 -38.35 14.73 13.05
N ARG A 80 -39.10 14.12 12.11
CA ARG A 80 -38.87 12.72 11.73
C ARG A 80 -37.81 12.62 10.65
N GLY A 81 -36.92 11.64 10.77
CA GLY A 81 -35.93 11.35 9.73
C GLY A 81 -36.61 10.86 8.47
N SER A 82 -35.95 11.04 7.32
CA SER A 82 -36.36 10.44 6.05
C SER A 82 -36.30 8.90 6.09
N VAL A 83 -35.47 8.33 6.99
CA VAL A 83 -35.37 6.89 7.29
C VAL A 83 -35.16 6.62 8.77
N GLN A 84 -35.47 5.41 9.22
CA GLN A 84 -35.06 4.88 10.53
C GLN A 84 -33.71 4.16 10.39
N LEU A 85 -32.78 4.44 11.31
CA LEU A 85 -31.48 3.76 11.40
C LEU A 85 -31.37 3.00 12.72
N VAL A 86 -31.08 1.71 12.63
CA VAL A 86 -30.83 0.80 13.76
C VAL A 86 -29.33 0.47 13.77
N LEU A 87 -28.66 0.73 14.88
CA LEU A 87 -27.24 0.42 15.07
C LEU A 87 -27.09 -0.52 16.28
N GLU A 88 -26.63 -1.75 16.08
CA GLU A 88 -26.54 -2.76 17.13
C GLU A 88 -25.23 -3.53 17.10
N TYR A 89 -24.77 -3.98 18.27
CA TYR A 89 -23.66 -4.92 18.37
C TYR A 89 -24.18 -6.36 18.32
N ASP A 90 -23.60 -7.16 17.44
CA ASP A 90 -23.90 -8.57 17.25
C ASP A 90 -22.63 -9.39 17.45
N GLY A 91 -22.49 -10.00 18.63
CA GLY A 91 -21.34 -10.81 19.01
C GLY A 91 -21.21 -12.14 18.24
N ALA A 92 -22.17 -12.48 17.37
CA ALA A 92 -22.05 -13.62 16.47
C ALA A 92 -21.25 -13.28 15.19
N LEU A 93 -21.01 -12.00 14.92
CA LEU A 93 -20.20 -11.55 13.80
C LEU A 93 -18.70 -11.66 14.11
N VAL A 94 -17.90 -11.91 13.08
CA VAL A 94 -16.43 -11.85 13.17
C VAL A 94 -16.00 -10.43 13.52
N ALA A 95 -14.90 -10.28 14.28
CA ALA A 95 -14.34 -8.96 14.60
C ALA A 95 -14.20 -8.09 13.35
N ASP A 96 -14.56 -6.81 13.47
CA ASP A 96 -14.64 -5.82 12.39
C ASP A 96 -15.69 -6.11 11.30
N GLY A 97 -16.40 -7.25 11.35
CA GLY A 97 -17.49 -7.59 10.44
C GLY A 97 -18.79 -6.85 10.75
N TYR A 98 -19.61 -6.69 9.72
CA TYR A 98 -20.93 -6.06 9.80
C TYR A 98 -21.96 -6.69 8.87
N ARG A 99 -23.24 -6.48 9.21
CA ARG A 99 -24.41 -6.72 8.37
C ARG A 99 -25.12 -5.39 8.15
N LEU A 100 -25.35 -5.02 6.90
CA LEU A 100 -26.11 -3.83 6.50
C LEU A 100 -27.37 -4.27 5.75
N GLU A 101 -28.53 -3.84 6.22
CA GLU A 101 -29.81 -4.08 5.57
C GLU A 101 -30.48 -2.74 5.24
N ILE A 102 -30.86 -2.55 3.98
CA ILE A 102 -31.58 -1.37 3.50
C ILE A 102 -32.93 -1.84 2.97
N HIS A 103 -34.00 -1.46 3.66
CA HIS A 103 -35.38 -1.85 3.35
C HIS A 103 -36.11 -0.74 2.57
N LYS A 104 -37.03 -1.15 1.70
CA LYS A 104 -37.79 -0.22 0.83
C LYS A 104 -38.70 0.72 1.63
N GLU A 105 -39.13 0.30 2.81
CA GLU A 105 -40.01 1.05 3.71
C GLU A 105 -39.28 2.19 4.46
N GLY A 106 -37.99 2.40 4.20
CA GLY A 106 -37.21 3.45 4.86
C GLY A 106 -36.66 3.03 6.22
N ARG A 107 -36.34 1.74 6.38
CA ARG A 107 -35.65 1.19 7.55
C ARG A 107 -34.26 0.70 7.13
N ILE A 108 -33.23 1.11 7.85
CA ILE A 108 -31.83 0.74 7.63
C ILE A 108 -31.29 0.15 8.92
N GLU A 109 -30.62 -0.99 8.83
CA GLU A 109 -30.03 -1.67 9.99
C GLU A 109 -28.56 -1.96 9.75
N ILE A 110 -27.73 -1.63 10.73
CA ILE A 110 -26.32 -2.00 10.77
C ILE A 110 -26.06 -2.75 12.07
N HIS A 111 -25.69 -4.01 11.92
CA HIS A 111 -25.26 -4.88 13.01
C HIS A 111 -23.76 -5.11 12.87
N ALA A 112 -22.97 -4.96 13.92
CA ALA A 112 -21.52 -5.10 13.84
C ALA A 112 -20.92 -5.82 15.06
N ALA A 113 -19.75 -6.44 14.92
CA ALA A 113 -19.10 -7.11 16.04
C ALA A 113 -18.52 -6.14 17.08
N ASN A 114 -18.02 -4.98 16.62
CA ASN A 114 -17.31 -3.99 17.42
C ASN A 114 -17.42 -2.59 16.79
N LYS A 115 -16.82 -1.58 17.43
CA LYS A 115 -16.88 -0.18 16.98
C LYS A 115 -16.32 0.00 15.55
N ARG A 116 -15.22 -0.66 15.21
CA ARG A 116 -14.66 -0.69 13.83
C ARG A 116 -15.66 -1.23 12.81
N GLY A 117 -16.26 -2.38 13.08
CA GLY A 117 -17.27 -2.97 12.19
C GLY A 117 -18.46 -2.04 11.98
N LEU A 118 -18.88 -1.31 13.02
CA LEU A 118 -19.96 -0.34 12.91
C LEU A 118 -19.56 0.84 12.03
N LYS A 119 -18.34 1.36 12.18
CA LYS A 119 -17.77 2.37 11.29
C LYS A 119 -17.78 1.88 9.84
N TYR A 120 -17.30 0.66 9.58
CA TYR A 120 -17.26 0.11 8.23
C TYR A 120 -18.66 -0.11 7.62
N GLY A 121 -19.65 -0.48 8.44
CA GLY A 121 -21.05 -0.53 7.99
C GLY A 121 -21.63 0.85 7.65
N MET A 122 -21.25 1.89 8.39
CA MET A 122 -21.61 3.27 8.06
C MET A 122 -20.90 3.78 6.79
N ASP A 123 -19.63 3.43 6.61
CA ASP A 123 -18.87 3.71 5.37
C ASP A 123 -19.54 3.02 4.16
N ALA A 124 -19.99 1.78 4.32
CA ALA A 124 -20.74 1.05 3.30
C ALA A 124 -22.05 1.76 2.93
N LEU A 125 -22.83 2.21 3.92
CA LEU A 125 -24.03 2.99 3.69
C LEU A 125 -23.74 4.28 2.91
N HIS A 126 -22.64 4.98 3.25
CA HIS A 126 -22.21 6.17 2.54
C HIS A 126 -21.82 5.89 1.08
N LEU A 127 -21.09 4.81 0.82
CA LEU A 127 -20.69 4.40 -0.54
C LEU A 127 -21.89 4.04 -1.44
N LEU A 128 -22.96 3.48 -0.85
CA LEU A 128 -24.17 3.10 -1.57
C LEU A 128 -25.11 4.28 -1.87
N LEU A 129 -25.00 5.38 -1.12
CA LEU A 129 -25.89 6.53 -1.24
C LEU A 129 -25.68 7.26 -2.57
N GLN A 130 -26.69 7.30 -3.42
CA GLN A 130 -26.69 8.13 -4.64
C GLN A 130 -27.36 9.47 -4.35
N VAL A 131 -26.60 10.57 -4.41
CA VAL A 131 -27.14 11.92 -4.21
C VAL A 131 -27.28 12.63 -5.55
N GLU A 132 -28.51 13.03 -5.86
CA GLU A 132 -28.87 13.87 -7.00
C GLU A 132 -29.36 15.25 -6.48
N GLN A 133 -29.55 16.23 -7.36
CA GLN A 133 -29.85 17.62 -6.97
C GLN A 133 -31.07 17.78 -6.05
N GLU A 134 -32.10 16.95 -6.21
CA GLU A 134 -33.38 17.08 -5.49
C GLU A 134 -33.76 15.82 -4.70
N ARG A 135 -32.95 14.76 -4.76
CA ARG A 135 -33.27 13.47 -4.13
C ARG A 135 -32.02 12.68 -3.84
N CYS A 136 -32.12 11.72 -2.93
CA CYS A 136 -31.14 10.66 -2.80
C CYS A 136 -31.78 9.28 -2.94
N THR A 137 -31.00 8.32 -3.39
CA THR A 137 -31.45 6.93 -3.58
C THR A 137 -30.46 5.95 -2.98
N LEU A 138 -30.98 4.87 -2.45
CA LEU A 138 -30.21 3.73 -1.97
C LEU A 138 -30.73 2.46 -2.65
N PRO A 139 -29.85 1.51 -3.01
CA PRO A 139 -30.31 0.20 -3.44
C PRO A 139 -30.90 -0.55 -2.23
N VAL A 140 -31.99 -1.29 -2.44
CA VAL A 140 -32.58 -2.15 -1.41
C VAL A 140 -31.80 -3.45 -1.40
N VAL A 141 -30.93 -3.59 -0.40
CA VAL A 141 -29.90 -4.64 -0.34
C VAL A 141 -29.77 -5.23 1.06
N SER A 142 -29.28 -6.46 1.12
CA SER A 142 -28.70 -7.07 2.31
C SER A 142 -27.23 -7.36 2.04
N ILE A 143 -26.36 -6.83 2.90
CA ILE A 143 -24.91 -7.00 2.83
C ILE A 143 -24.44 -7.68 4.11
N ARG A 144 -23.62 -8.71 3.95
CA ARG A 144 -22.78 -9.24 5.02
C ARG A 144 -21.33 -9.13 4.57
N ASP A 145 -20.51 -8.47 5.36
CA ASP A 145 -19.15 -8.14 4.98
C ASP A 145 -18.20 -8.27 6.17
N GLU A 146 -17.03 -8.86 5.92
CA GLU A 146 -16.05 -9.18 6.96
C GLU A 146 -14.64 -9.31 6.35
N PRO A 147 -13.60 -8.94 7.11
CA PRO A 147 -12.23 -8.96 6.62
C PRO A 147 -11.69 -10.37 6.49
N SER A 148 -10.78 -10.56 5.53
CA SER A 148 -10.02 -11.82 5.38
C SER A 148 -8.90 -11.89 6.42
N PHE A 149 -8.28 -10.76 6.71
CA PHE A 149 -7.23 -10.64 7.73
C PHE A 149 -7.72 -9.81 8.92
N PRO A 150 -7.79 -10.40 10.13
CA PRO A 150 -8.07 -9.66 11.36
C PRO A 150 -7.11 -8.50 11.60
N VAL A 151 -5.83 -8.69 11.28
CA VAL A 151 -4.77 -7.66 11.39
C VAL A 151 -4.35 -7.25 9.98
N ARG A 152 -4.52 -5.97 9.65
CA ARG A 152 -4.32 -5.47 8.29
C ARG A 152 -3.89 -4.01 8.30
N GLY A 153 -2.75 -3.71 7.69
CA GLY A 153 -2.32 -2.32 7.61
C GLY A 153 -0.93 -2.11 7.07
N ILE A 154 -0.20 -1.19 7.70
CA ILE A 154 1.08 -0.67 7.20
C ILE A 154 2.15 -0.83 8.28
N ILE A 155 3.35 -1.23 7.83
CA ILE A 155 4.58 -1.10 8.61
C ILE A 155 5.50 -0.10 7.94
N GLU A 156 5.88 0.96 8.64
CA GLU A 156 6.90 1.92 8.18
C GLU A 156 8.29 1.28 8.34
N GLY A 157 8.60 0.26 7.52
CA GLY A 157 9.76 -0.61 7.72
C GLY A 157 10.83 -0.52 6.63
N PHE A 158 10.76 0.49 5.78
CA PHE A 158 11.71 0.75 4.70
C PHE A 158 13.00 1.44 5.21
N TYR A 159 14.08 1.29 4.45
CA TYR A 159 15.33 2.02 4.66
C TYR A 159 15.31 3.39 3.96
N GLY A 160 15.97 4.39 4.54
CA GLY A 160 16.00 5.77 4.04
C GLY A 160 15.23 6.73 4.95
N GLU A 161 15.03 7.96 4.46
CA GLU A 161 14.39 9.02 5.25
C GLU A 161 13.02 8.56 5.78
N PRO A 162 12.83 8.52 7.12
CA PRO A 162 11.55 8.20 7.73
C PRO A 162 10.47 9.19 7.33
N TRP A 163 9.22 8.77 7.40
CA TRP A 163 8.11 9.67 7.09
C TRP A 163 8.04 10.85 8.06
N SER A 164 7.60 11.99 7.53
CA SER A 164 7.24 13.14 8.35
C SER A 164 6.05 12.80 9.25
N LEU A 165 5.87 13.54 10.36
CA LEU A 165 4.67 13.38 11.17
C LEU A 165 3.39 13.62 10.34
N ALA A 166 3.40 14.59 9.43
CA ALA A 166 2.25 14.87 8.57
C ALA A 166 1.86 13.66 7.71
N ASP A 167 2.84 12.99 7.11
CA ASP A 167 2.62 11.77 6.32
C ASP A 167 2.12 10.61 7.20
N ARG A 168 2.66 10.45 8.41
CA ARG A 168 2.19 9.41 9.36
C ARG A 168 0.74 9.65 9.78
N LEU A 169 0.37 10.88 10.11
CA LEU A 169 -1.00 11.24 10.44
C LEU A 169 -1.94 11.02 9.25
N ASP A 170 -1.46 11.29 8.04
CA ASP A 170 -2.21 10.99 6.82
C ASP A 170 -2.35 9.49 6.55
N ALA A 171 -1.32 8.70 6.84
CA ALA A 171 -1.35 7.24 6.75
C ALA A 171 -2.39 6.63 7.68
N VAL A 172 -2.55 7.15 8.90
CA VAL A 172 -3.60 6.71 9.82
C VAL A 172 -4.99 6.98 9.24
N ARG A 173 -5.24 8.19 8.73
CA ARG A 173 -6.53 8.55 8.11
C ARG A 173 -6.82 7.71 6.87
N PHE A 174 -5.81 7.53 6.02
CA PHE A 174 -5.88 6.67 4.85
C PHE A 174 -6.27 5.24 5.24
N MET A 175 -5.59 4.64 6.22
CA MET A 175 -5.90 3.29 6.68
C MET A 175 -7.34 3.16 7.17
N ALA A 176 -7.81 4.10 7.97
CA ALA A 176 -9.18 4.11 8.47
C ALA A 176 -10.24 4.25 7.36
N ALA A 177 -9.91 4.96 6.27
CA ALA A 177 -10.76 5.10 5.08
C ALA A 177 -10.74 3.84 4.18
N HIS A 178 -9.67 3.06 4.22
CA HIS A 178 -9.48 1.86 3.40
C HIS A 178 -9.64 0.56 4.19
N ARG A 179 -10.37 0.61 5.32
CA ARG A 179 -10.66 -0.55 6.17
C ARG A 179 -9.41 -1.28 6.67
N MET A 180 -8.28 -0.60 6.77
CA MET A 180 -7.09 -1.08 7.49
C MET A 180 -7.19 -0.67 8.96
N ASN A 181 -6.49 -1.39 9.84
CA ASN A 181 -6.61 -1.25 11.29
C ASN A 181 -5.28 -1.35 12.05
N THR A 182 -4.13 -1.34 11.37
CA THR A 182 -2.82 -1.54 12.03
C THR A 182 -1.76 -0.58 11.48
N PHE A 183 -1.20 0.27 12.34
CA PHE A 183 0.00 1.06 12.05
C PHE A 183 1.19 0.53 12.83
N MET A 184 2.28 0.15 12.17
CA MET A 184 3.51 -0.26 12.85
C MET A 184 4.62 0.78 12.67
N TYR A 185 4.99 1.40 13.78
CA TYR A 185 6.12 2.34 13.85
C TYR A 185 7.42 1.54 13.92
N ALA A 186 8.09 1.36 12.76
CA ALA A 186 9.34 0.62 12.64
C ALA A 186 10.41 1.28 11.72
N PRO A 187 10.53 2.63 11.66
CA PRO A 187 11.43 3.28 10.72
C PRO A 187 12.87 2.84 10.95
N LYS A 188 13.49 2.22 9.93
CA LYS A 188 14.83 1.61 10.05
C LYS A 188 15.93 2.60 10.35
N ASP A 189 15.78 3.83 9.85
CA ASP A 189 16.75 4.91 10.00
C ASP A 189 16.40 5.86 11.18
N ASP A 190 15.39 5.55 12.01
CA ASP A 190 15.24 6.20 13.32
C ASP A 190 16.31 5.64 14.28
N PRO A 191 17.27 6.47 14.74
CA PRO A 191 18.34 5.98 15.59
C PRO A 191 17.80 5.42 16.91
N TYR A 192 16.76 6.01 17.51
CA TYR A 192 16.22 5.53 18.78
C TYR A 192 15.45 4.22 18.61
N HIS A 193 14.95 3.90 17.42
CA HIS A 193 14.33 2.60 17.15
C HIS A 193 15.36 1.45 17.10
N ARG A 194 16.60 1.73 16.66
CA ARG A 194 17.60 0.69 16.31
C ARG A 194 18.99 0.90 16.88
N GLU A 195 19.69 1.99 16.55
CA GLU A 195 21.10 2.21 16.95
C GLU A 195 21.22 2.62 18.42
N LEU A 196 20.43 3.61 18.83
CA LEU A 196 20.34 4.17 20.17
C LEU A 196 19.13 3.62 20.92
N TRP A 197 18.82 2.33 20.74
CA TRP A 197 17.60 1.73 21.27
C TRP A 197 17.51 1.74 22.80
N ARG A 198 18.65 1.87 23.50
CA ARG A 198 18.70 2.02 24.96
C ARG A 198 18.32 3.44 25.42
N GLU A 199 18.53 4.43 24.57
CA GLU A 199 18.29 5.84 24.91
C GLU A 199 16.79 6.16 24.83
N PRO A 200 16.28 7.01 25.75
CA PRO A 200 14.94 7.54 25.64
C PRO A 200 14.83 8.45 24.40
N TYR A 201 13.63 8.53 23.82
CA TYR A 201 13.37 9.54 22.80
C TYR A 201 13.53 10.95 23.38
N PRO A 202 14.05 11.92 22.61
CA PRO A 202 13.96 13.33 22.95
C PRO A 202 12.50 13.74 23.17
N GLU A 203 12.26 14.69 24.07
CA GLU A 203 10.91 15.11 24.47
C GLU A 203 10.03 15.47 23.27
N ASP A 204 10.54 16.28 22.33
CA ASP A 204 9.80 16.68 21.13
C ASP A 204 9.45 15.49 20.23
N THR A 205 10.37 14.55 20.04
CA THR A 205 10.12 13.34 19.24
C THR A 205 9.13 12.42 19.92
N PHE A 206 9.22 12.26 21.25
CA PHE A 206 8.28 11.45 22.01
C PHE A 206 6.86 12.07 22.02
N ALA A 207 6.75 13.40 22.07
CA ALA A 207 5.49 14.10 21.91
C ALA A 207 4.84 13.81 20.54
N GLN A 208 5.62 13.80 19.46
CA GLN A 208 5.11 13.42 18.13
C GLN A 208 4.64 11.96 18.07
N ILE A 209 5.31 11.03 18.76
CA ILE A 209 4.85 9.64 18.89
C ILE A 209 3.54 9.57 19.66
N SER A 210 3.38 10.38 20.71
CA SER A 210 2.14 10.50 21.47
C SER A 210 0.99 11.04 20.61
N ASP A 211 1.21 12.10 19.85
CA ASP A 211 0.21 12.68 18.94
C ASP A 211 -0.21 11.66 17.86
N LEU A 212 0.75 10.89 17.33
CA LEU A 212 0.47 9.82 16.38
C LEU A 212 -0.36 8.70 16.99
N LYS A 213 -0.05 8.29 18.23
CA LYS A 213 -0.82 7.28 18.97
C LYS A 213 -2.25 7.75 19.22
N GLU A 214 -2.44 9.00 19.65
CA GLU A 214 -3.76 9.57 19.87
C GLU A 214 -4.57 9.60 18.55
N THR A 215 -3.93 9.99 17.45
CA THR A 215 -4.56 9.98 16.12
C THR A 215 -4.97 8.55 15.70
N CYS A 216 -4.14 7.55 16.01
CA CYS A 216 -4.48 6.14 15.78
C CYS A 216 -5.75 5.75 16.56
N ASP A 217 -5.85 6.11 17.84
CA ASP A 217 -7.03 5.81 18.67
C ASP A 217 -8.30 6.48 18.13
N GLN A 218 -8.21 7.76 17.76
CA GLN A 218 -9.34 8.52 17.18
C GLN A 218 -9.89 7.86 15.91
N HIS A 219 -9.02 7.21 15.14
CA HIS A 219 -9.36 6.57 13.88
C HIS A 219 -9.53 5.05 13.98
N GLU A 220 -9.54 4.49 15.19
CA GLU A 220 -9.65 3.05 15.45
C GLU A 220 -8.57 2.22 14.70
N VAL A 221 -7.35 2.75 14.65
CA VAL A 221 -6.16 2.08 14.12
C VAL A 221 -5.30 1.64 15.29
N ASP A 222 -4.92 0.36 15.33
CA ASP A 222 -4.07 -0.18 16.36
C ASP A 222 -2.62 0.29 16.11
N PHE A 223 -2.07 1.06 17.05
CA PHE A 223 -0.67 1.51 17.00
C PHE A 223 0.26 0.47 17.61
N HIS A 224 1.19 -0.04 16.80
CA HIS A 224 2.23 -0.96 17.20
C HIS A 224 3.56 -0.24 17.34
N TYR A 225 4.12 -0.29 18.54
CA TYR A 225 5.48 0.17 18.78
C TYR A 225 6.48 -0.95 18.51
N CYS A 226 7.36 -0.75 17.53
CA CYS A 226 8.40 -1.71 17.20
C CYS A 226 9.75 -1.24 17.74
N ILE A 227 10.64 -2.19 18.09
CA ILE A 227 12.01 -1.90 18.51
C ILE A 227 12.99 -2.95 17.96
N SER A 228 14.15 -2.49 17.50
CA SER A 228 15.18 -3.31 16.84
C SER A 228 16.49 -3.38 17.65
N PRO A 229 16.54 -4.07 18.81
CA PRO A 229 17.71 -4.06 19.69
C PRO A 229 18.85 -4.97 19.22
N GLY A 230 18.64 -5.81 18.21
CA GLY A 230 19.51 -6.95 17.91
C GLY A 230 20.92 -6.62 17.41
N ASN A 231 21.22 -5.36 17.07
CA ASN A 231 22.55 -4.96 16.60
C ASN A 231 23.64 -5.16 17.66
N ASP A 232 23.34 -4.86 18.93
CA ASP A 232 24.34 -4.84 20.00
C ASP A 232 23.81 -5.31 21.37
N LEU A 233 22.59 -5.86 21.43
CA LEU A 233 22.02 -6.41 22.65
C LEU A 233 22.87 -7.54 23.24
N SER A 234 23.20 -7.42 24.52
CA SER A 234 23.69 -8.52 25.34
C SER A 234 22.51 -9.24 25.99
N PHE A 235 22.17 -10.43 25.50
CA PHE A 235 20.98 -11.17 25.94
C PHE A 235 21.01 -11.56 27.42
N GLY A 236 22.21 -11.68 28.01
CA GLY A 236 22.41 -11.97 29.44
C GLY A 236 22.48 -10.75 30.34
N SER A 237 22.47 -9.53 29.80
CA SER A 237 22.63 -8.29 30.57
C SER A 237 21.29 -7.85 31.15
N ASP A 238 21.23 -7.70 32.48
CA ASP A 238 20.07 -7.12 33.15
C ASP A 238 19.94 -5.61 32.90
N GLU A 239 21.05 -4.91 32.65
CA GLU A 239 21.06 -3.49 32.31
C GLU A 239 20.44 -3.25 30.92
N ASP A 240 20.83 -4.04 29.92
CA ASP A 240 20.22 -3.96 28.59
C ASP A 240 18.73 -4.30 28.63
N PHE A 241 18.36 -5.32 29.39
CA PHE A 241 16.95 -5.66 29.55
C PHE A 241 16.18 -4.55 30.27
N LEU A 242 16.79 -3.91 31.28
CA LEU A 242 16.21 -2.75 31.95
C LEU A 242 15.94 -1.62 30.94
N SER A 243 16.95 -1.20 30.15
CA SER A 243 16.78 -0.14 29.14
C SER A 243 15.68 -0.46 28.12
N LEU A 244 15.61 -1.72 27.66
CA LEU A 244 14.54 -2.18 26.76
C LEU A 244 13.17 -1.97 27.42
N THR A 245 13.03 -2.44 28.66
CA THR A 245 11.76 -2.38 29.38
C THR A 245 11.37 -0.97 29.82
N GLU A 246 12.32 -0.09 30.11
CA GLU A 246 12.06 1.33 30.39
C GLU A 246 11.49 2.04 29.16
N LYS A 247 12.02 1.73 27.97
CA LYS A 247 11.50 2.26 26.71
C LYS A 247 10.10 1.74 26.39
N LEU A 248 9.85 0.45 26.62
CA LEU A 248 8.51 -0.12 26.52
C LEU A 248 7.54 0.48 27.56
N ALA A 249 8.01 0.74 28.78
CA ALA A 249 7.20 1.36 29.83
C ALA A 249 6.79 2.80 29.46
N ALA A 250 7.69 3.56 28.83
CA ALA A 250 7.38 4.90 28.36
C ALA A 250 6.23 4.90 27.34
N VAL A 251 6.27 4.02 26.33
CA VAL A 251 5.18 3.92 25.34
C VAL A 251 3.89 3.31 25.92
N ILE A 252 3.98 2.42 26.92
CA ILE A 252 2.82 1.94 27.67
C ILE A 252 2.09 3.09 28.37
N ALA A 253 2.85 4.07 28.91
CA ALA A 253 2.31 5.21 29.64
C ALA A 253 1.45 6.14 28.76
N ILE A 254 1.74 6.22 27.45
CA ILE A 254 0.90 6.92 26.46
C ILE A 254 -0.19 6.02 25.84
N GLY A 255 -0.41 4.82 26.39
CA GLY A 255 -1.51 3.95 26.00
C GLY A 255 -1.20 2.90 24.93
N VAL A 256 0.07 2.68 24.55
CA VAL A 256 0.42 1.60 23.60
C VAL A 256 0.16 0.22 24.20
N ARG A 257 -0.44 -0.68 23.40
CA ARG A 257 -0.77 -2.08 23.79
C ARG A 257 -0.27 -3.13 22.81
N HIS A 258 0.33 -2.72 21.70
CA HIS A 258 0.84 -3.63 20.68
C HIS A 258 2.32 -3.38 20.44
N PHE A 259 3.10 -4.46 20.42
CA PHE A 259 4.55 -4.41 20.44
C PHE A 259 5.15 -5.37 19.43
N SER A 260 6.30 -5.00 18.88
CA SER A 260 7.10 -5.87 18.01
C SER A 260 8.57 -5.83 18.40
N ILE A 261 9.18 -7.00 18.56
CA ILE A 261 10.65 -7.13 18.70
C ILE A 261 11.22 -7.53 17.34
N LEU A 262 12.09 -6.70 16.80
CA LEU A 262 12.64 -6.87 15.46
C LEU A 262 14.09 -7.38 15.53
N MET A 263 14.33 -8.52 14.90
CA MET A 263 15.64 -9.19 14.81
C MET A 263 16.05 -9.46 13.35
N ASP A 264 15.46 -8.73 12.41
CA ASP A 264 15.87 -8.69 11.02
C ASP A 264 17.17 -7.89 10.83
N ASP A 265 17.96 -8.29 9.83
CA ASP A 265 19.17 -7.58 9.38
C ASP A 265 20.22 -7.31 10.46
N ILE A 266 20.41 -8.27 11.37
CA ILE A 266 21.46 -8.28 12.39
C ILE A 266 22.46 -9.42 12.13
N ASP A 267 23.56 -9.44 12.89
CA ASP A 267 24.55 -10.52 12.83
C ASP A 267 23.89 -11.88 13.16
N TYR A 268 23.75 -12.73 12.15
CA TYR A 268 23.11 -14.05 12.33
C TYR A 268 23.87 -14.94 13.31
N VAL A 269 25.20 -14.84 13.39
CA VAL A 269 26.01 -15.69 14.28
C VAL A 269 26.33 -14.94 15.55
N LEU A 270 25.84 -15.44 16.69
CA LEU A 270 26.19 -14.90 18.01
C LEU A 270 27.71 -14.87 18.22
N LYS A 271 28.19 -13.81 18.85
CA LYS A 271 29.59 -13.59 19.23
C LYS A 271 29.71 -13.41 20.74
N GLY A 272 30.93 -13.51 21.27
CA GLY A 272 31.23 -13.21 22.68
C GLY A 272 30.37 -13.99 23.69
N GLU A 273 29.92 -13.30 24.73
CA GLU A 273 29.11 -13.86 25.82
C GLU A 273 27.76 -14.39 25.34
N ASN A 274 27.12 -13.72 24.37
CA ASN A 274 25.86 -14.18 23.78
C ASN A 274 25.97 -15.60 23.23
N ARG A 275 27.08 -15.91 22.54
CA ARG A 275 27.34 -17.27 22.05
C ARG A 275 27.58 -18.27 23.17
N GLN A 276 28.30 -17.86 24.23
CA GLN A 276 28.59 -18.73 25.37
C GLN A 276 27.31 -19.09 26.15
N LEU A 277 26.38 -18.14 26.30
CA LEU A 277 25.14 -18.32 27.06
C LEU A 277 24.07 -19.10 26.29
N LEU A 278 23.85 -18.76 25.02
CA LEU A 278 22.65 -19.22 24.28
C LEU A 278 23.00 -20.18 23.13
N GLY A 279 24.27 -20.24 22.74
CA GLY A 279 24.79 -21.15 21.72
C GLY A 279 24.45 -20.75 20.28
N ARG A 280 23.19 -20.44 20.00
CA ARG A 280 22.67 -20.09 18.66
C ARG A 280 21.54 -19.06 18.71
N SER A 281 21.34 -18.36 17.60
CA SER A 281 20.48 -17.18 17.53
C SER A 281 18.99 -17.48 17.68
N GLY A 282 18.53 -18.65 17.24
CA GLY A 282 17.14 -19.08 17.47
C GLY A 282 16.77 -19.08 18.95
N HIS A 283 17.59 -19.74 19.78
CA HIS A 283 17.45 -19.69 21.24
C HIS A 283 17.52 -18.27 21.80
N ALA A 284 18.44 -17.44 21.32
CA ALA A 284 18.61 -16.09 21.85
C ALA A 284 17.39 -15.20 21.59
N HIS A 285 16.85 -15.25 20.37
CA HIS A 285 15.72 -14.40 19.98
C HIS A 285 14.47 -14.85 20.73
N VAL A 286 14.21 -16.16 20.77
CA VAL A 286 13.11 -16.72 21.57
C VAL A 286 13.25 -16.37 23.05
N PHE A 287 14.46 -16.47 23.61
CA PHE A 287 14.71 -16.13 25.01
C PHE A 287 14.34 -14.67 25.31
N LEU A 288 14.82 -13.72 24.51
CA LEU A 288 14.46 -12.32 24.71
C LEU A 288 12.96 -12.09 24.57
N THR A 289 12.35 -12.58 23.48
CA THR A 289 10.93 -12.31 23.20
C THR A 289 10.03 -12.92 24.27
N ASN A 290 10.34 -14.11 24.79
CA ASN A 290 9.62 -14.69 25.93
C ASN A 290 9.81 -13.88 27.22
N LYS A 291 11.03 -13.36 27.46
CA LYS A 291 11.32 -12.48 28.62
C LYS A 291 10.49 -11.19 28.55
N VAL A 292 10.39 -10.59 27.36
CA VAL A 292 9.53 -9.42 27.10
C VAL A 292 8.05 -9.76 27.26
N HIS A 293 7.57 -10.88 26.71
CA HIS A 293 6.17 -11.32 26.87
C HIS A 293 5.79 -11.48 28.35
N THR A 294 6.67 -12.11 29.14
CA THR A 294 6.46 -12.27 30.59
C THR A 294 6.37 -10.91 31.28
N TRP A 295 7.30 -10.00 30.97
CA TRP A 295 7.32 -8.64 31.54
C TRP A 295 6.06 -7.82 31.18
N LEU A 296 5.55 -7.96 29.95
CA LEU A 296 4.30 -7.34 29.50
C LEU A 296 3.07 -7.92 30.21
N THR A 297 3.02 -9.25 30.38
CA THR A 297 1.92 -9.96 31.07
C THR A 297 1.73 -9.47 32.52
N GLU A 298 2.82 -9.10 33.20
CA GLU A 298 2.75 -8.55 34.55
C GLU A 298 2.17 -7.13 34.62
N ARG A 299 2.04 -6.43 33.48
CA ARG A 299 1.74 -4.99 33.41
C ARG A 299 0.48 -4.66 32.64
N LEU A 300 0.13 -5.47 31.65
CA LEU A 300 -1.01 -5.25 30.77
C LEU A 300 -1.96 -6.44 30.82
N PRO A 301 -3.27 -6.23 30.99
CA PRO A 301 -4.26 -7.32 30.97
C PRO A 301 -4.41 -7.91 29.56
N GLU A 302 -4.25 -7.09 28.53
CA GLU A 302 -4.34 -7.45 27.12
C GLU A 302 -3.24 -6.72 26.35
N PHE A 303 -2.52 -7.45 25.51
CA PHE A 303 -1.50 -6.91 24.62
C PHE A 303 -1.28 -7.84 23.43
N THR A 304 -0.65 -7.32 22.38
CA THR A 304 -0.12 -8.13 21.27
C THR A 304 1.39 -8.03 21.24
N LEU A 305 2.08 -9.16 21.08
CA LEU A 305 3.51 -9.20 20.85
C LEU A 305 3.81 -9.99 19.58
N THR A 306 4.57 -9.37 18.69
CA THR A 306 5.12 -10.03 17.51
C THR A 306 6.64 -10.00 17.52
N VAL A 307 7.25 -10.89 16.76
CA VAL A 307 8.70 -10.92 16.55
C VAL A 307 9.02 -11.06 15.07
N CYS A 308 9.95 -10.24 14.58
CA CYS A 308 10.58 -10.47 13.28
C CYS A 308 11.85 -11.30 13.48
N PRO A 309 11.89 -12.58 13.09
CA PRO A 309 13.08 -13.41 13.22
C PRO A 309 14.15 -12.98 12.21
N SER A 310 15.42 -13.38 12.38
CA SER A 310 16.42 -13.17 11.32
C SER A 310 16.17 -14.04 10.10
N GLU A 311 15.52 -15.20 10.27
CA GLU A 311 15.04 -16.04 9.16
C GLU A 311 13.62 -15.66 8.75
N TYR A 312 13.37 -14.36 8.54
CA TYR A 312 12.07 -13.80 8.15
C TYR A 312 11.65 -14.14 6.72
N TRP A 313 12.53 -14.74 5.91
CA TRP A 313 12.24 -15.27 4.59
C TRP A 313 12.88 -16.65 4.41
N SER A 314 12.23 -17.53 3.66
CA SER A 314 12.72 -18.84 3.17
C SER A 314 11.54 -19.77 2.89
N TYR A 315 11.80 -20.88 2.19
CA TYR A 315 10.83 -21.95 1.93
C TYR A 315 11.23 -23.31 2.50
N TRP A 316 12.22 -23.34 3.40
CA TRP A 316 12.74 -24.57 4.02
C TRP A 316 12.71 -24.47 5.56
N ASP A 317 12.72 -25.64 6.21
CA ASP A 317 12.83 -25.74 7.68
C ASP A 317 14.30 -25.64 8.11
N THR A 318 14.53 -25.14 9.32
CA THR A 318 15.88 -24.95 9.89
C THR A 318 15.87 -25.24 11.39
N GLU A 319 17.06 -25.43 11.96
CA GLU A 319 17.20 -25.50 13.42
C GLU A 319 16.79 -24.19 14.12
N TYR A 320 16.92 -23.04 13.44
CA TYR A 320 16.46 -21.75 13.95
C TYR A 320 14.93 -21.71 14.06
N LYS A 321 14.21 -22.12 13.01
CA LYS A 321 12.74 -22.18 13.03
C LYS A 321 12.22 -23.22 14.01
N LYS A 322 12.93 -24.34 14.14
CA LYS A 322 12.67 -25.34 15.18
C LYS A 322 12.77 -24.75 16.59
N ASP A 323 13.74 -23.88 16.87
CA ASP A 323 13.82 -23.19 18.17
C ASP A 323 12.56 -22.35 18.43
N PHE A 324 12.08 -21.61 17.44
CA PHE A 324 10.84 -20.84 17.55
C PHE A 324 9.64 -21.76 17.83
N ARG A 325 9.48 -22.81 17.01
CA ARG A 325 8.41 -23.79 17.12
C ARG A 325 8.34 -24.49 18.47
N GLU A 326 9.47 -24.83 19.05
CA GLU A 326 9.54 -25.62 20.28
C GLU A 326 9.57 -24.76 21.56
N ARG A 327 9.93 -23.47 21.47
CA ARG A 327 10.27 -22.67 22.65
C ARG A 327 9.61 -21.29 22.73
N LEU A 328 9.21 -20.68 21.62
CA LEU A 328 8.54 -19.37 21.66
C LEU A 328 7.16 -19.53 22.31
N HIS A 329 6.78 -18.56 23.13
CA HIS A 329 5.47 -18.56 23.78
C HIS A 329 4.36 -18.60 22.72
N PRO A 330 3.35 -19.48 22.83
CA PRO A 330 2.35 -19.73 21.78
C PRO A 330 1.47 -18.52 21.43
N GLU A 331 1.41 -17.51 22.31
CA GLU A 331 0.67 -16.28 22.04
C GLU A 331 1.44 -15.26 21.20
N ILE A 332 2.75 -15.45 20.97
CA ILE A 332 3.59 -14.52 20.21
C ILE A 332 3.49 -14.81 18.72
N LYS A 333 3.35 -13.77 17.89
CA LYS A 333 3.19 -13.93 16.44
C LYS A 333 4.54 -13.74 15.76
N VAL A 334 4.73 -14.37 14.60
CA VAL A 334 6.02 -14.34 13.90
C VAL A 334 5.86 -13.70 12.52
N PHE A 335 6.69 -12.71 12.21
CA PHE A 335 6.71 -12.14 10.86
C PHE A 335 7.35 -13.08 9.85
N TRP A 336 6.84 -13.02 8.63
CA TRP A 336 7.40 -13.69 7.47
C TRP A 336 7.16 -12.82 6.22
N THR A 337 8.13 -12.76 5.30
CA THR A 337 8.01 -11.94 4.08
C THR A 337 7.71 -12.73 2.80
N GLY A 338 7.60 -14.05 2.91
CA GLY A 338 7.52 -14.94 1.75
C GLY A 338 8.76 -15.83 1.60
N TYR A 339 8.78 -16.63 0.53
CA TYR A 339 9.93 -17.50 0.24
C TYR A 339 11.20 -16.70 -0.13
N PHE A 340 11.06 -15.39 -0.33
CA PHE A 340 12.09 -14.42 -0.63
C PHE A 340 11.78 -13.11 0.11
N VAL A 341 12.76 -12.20 0.21
CA VAL A 341 12.55 -10.87 0.81
C VAL A 341 11.46 -10.11 0.06
N PHE A 342 11.57 -10.08 -1.28
CA PHE A 342 10.53 -9.60 -2.19
C PHE A 342 9.92 -10.80 -2.90
N ALA A 343 8.88 -11.42 -2.33
CA ALA A 343 8.27 -12.60 -2.94
C ALA A 343 7.31 -12.21 -4.09
N PRO A 344 7.57 -12.61 -5.36
CA PRO A 344 6.62 -12.39 -6.45
C PRO A 344 5.30 -13.16 -6.26
N HIS A 345 5.37 -14.32 -5.59
CA HIS A 345 4.21 -15.17 -5.33
C HIS A 345 4.25 -15.75 -3.92
N ILE A 346 3.10 -15.93 -3.29
CA ILE A 346 2.94 -16.67 -2.03
C ILE A 346 1.76 -17.63 -2.22
N GLY A 347 2.07 -18.84 -2.68
CA GLY A 347 1.08 -19.90 -2.90
C GLY A 347 0.76 -20.68 -1.62
N ARG A 348 -0.37 -21.40 -1.63
CA ARG A 348 -0.87 -22.23 -0.51
C ARG A 348 0.21 -23.13 0.11
N LYS A 349 1.01 -23.81 -0.72
CA LYS A 349 2.05 -24.72 -0.23
C LYS A 349 3.13 -23.97 0.57
N HIS A 350 3.66 -22.88 0.03
CA HIS A 350 4.68 -22.08 0.74
C HIS A 350 4.15 -21.51 2.04
N ALA A 351 2.90 -21.02 2.04
CA ALA A 351 2.25 -20.49 3.22
C ALA A 351 2.08 -21.58 4.30
N GLY A 352 1.52 -22.73 3.95
CA GLY A 352 1.29 -23.84 4.88
C GLY A 352 2.58 -24.47 5.41
N ASP A 353 3.58 -24.68 4.55
CA ASP A 353 4.88 -25.21 4.95
C ASP A 353 5.55 -24.29 5.98
N ASN A 354 5.55 -22.97 5.75
CA ASN A 354 6.25 -22.08 6.66
C ASN A 354 5.52 -21.87 7.99
N HIS A 355 4.18 -21.89 7.96
CA HIS A 355 3.41 -21.97 9.20
C HIS A 355 3.79 -23.23 9.99
N ALA A 356 3.97 -24.38 9.33
CA ALA A 356 4.43 -25.60 10.01
C ALA A 356 5.89 -25.51 10.50
N PHE A 357 6.78 -24.82 9.77
CA PHE A 357 8.17 -24.65 10.18
C PHE A 357 8.29 -23.79 11.44
N PHE A 358 7.57 -22.67 11.52
CA PHE A 358 7.55 -21.86 12.74
C PHE A 358 6.64 -22.44 13.82
N GLY A 359 5.55 -23.12 13.47
CA GLY A 359 4.56 -23.63 14.43
C GLY A 359 3.80 -22.55 15.21
N HIS A 360 3.80 -21.32 14.70
CA HIS A 360 3.14 -20.16 15.29
C HIS A 360 2.26 -19.47 14.26
N GLU A 361 1.31 -18.68 14.76
CA GLU A 361 0.57 -17.74 13.94
C GLU A 361 1.53 -16.78 13.22
N LEU A 362 1.38 -16.67 11.90
CA LEU A 362 2.27 -15.89 11.05
C LEU A 362 1.60 -14.60 10.60
N TRP A 363 2.37 -13.51 10.60
CA TRP A 363 1.97 -12.24 9.99
C TRP A 363 2.84 -11.99 8.77
N LEU A 364 2.20 -11.74 7.62
CA LEU A 364 2.88 -11.41 6.39
C LEU A 364 3.35 -9.96 6.44
N TRP A 365 4.66 -9.76 6.56
CA TRP A 365 5.30 -8.47 6.24
C TRP A 365 5.52 -8.47 4.73
N ASP A 366 4.61 -7.86 3.98
CA ASP A 366 4.70 -7.84 2.53
C ASP A 366 5.56 -6.66 2.06
N ASN A 367 6.72 -6.95 1.45
CA ASN A 367 7.63 -5.94 0.90
C ASN A 367 7.10 -5.37 -0.43
N ILE A 368 5.91 -4.77 -0.36
CA ILE A 368 5.20 -4.07 -1.42
C ILE A 368 4.45 -2.88 -0.80
N PRO A 369 4.49 -1.67 -1.39
CA PRO A 369 5.26 -1.28 -2.58
C PRO A 369 6.71 -0.80 -2.34
N VAL A 370 7.34 -1.08 -1.19
CA VAL A 370 8.68 -0.55 -0.86
C VAL A 370 9.69 -0.61 -2.01
N ASN A 371 10.37 0.51 -2.27
CA ASN A 371 11.35 0.71 -3.35
C ASN A 371 12.75 1.07 -2.82
N ASP A 372 13.02 0.89 -1.53
CA ASP A 372 14.32 1.25 -0.92
C ASP A 372 15.53 0.51 -1.54
N CYS A 373 15.28 -0.64 -2.16
CA CYS A 373 16.27 -1.42 -2.91
C CYS A 373 16.46 -0.98 -4.38
N ASP A 374 15.59 -0.11 -4.90
CA ASP A 374 15.63 0.51 -6.24
C ASP A 374 15.07 1.95 -6.16
N ARG A 375 15.73 2.80 -5.36
CA ARG A 375 15.24 4.16 -5.00
C ARG A 375 15.01 5.08 -6.20
N ASP A 376 15.60 4.74 -7.34
CA ASP A 376 15.44 5.43 -8.60
C ASP A 376 14.12 5.09 -9.32
N ARG A 377 13.30 4.18 -8.81
CA ARG A 377 12.05 3.73 -9.44
C ARG A 377 10.86 3.86 -8.48
N LEU A 378 9.69 4.17 -9.03
CA LEU A 378 8.42 4.02 -8.31
C LEU A 378 7.84 2.62 -8.57
N PHE A 379 7.14 2.07 -7.59
CA PHE A 379 6.42 0.79 -7.68
C PHE A 379 4.90 1.02 -7.51
N LEU A 380 4.21 1.11 -8.64
CA LEU A 380 2.81 1.55 -8.74
C LEU A 380 1.84 0.47 -9.26
N ASP A 381 2.25 -0.80 -9.27
CA ASP A 381 1.41 -1.92 -9.70
C ASP A 381 0.50 -2.45 -8.57
N PRO A 382 -0.66 -3.05 -8.89
CA PRO A 382 -1.52 -3.62 -7.88
C PRO A 382 -0.93 -4.92 -7.36
N LEU A 383 -1.32 -5.28 -6.14
CA LEU A 383 -0.96 -6.54 -5.52
C LEU A 383 -1.31 -7.73 -6.43
N ARG A 384 -0.38 -8.66 -6.62
CA ARG A 384 -0.60 -9.92 -7.36
C ARG A 384 0.09 -11.08 -6.67
N GLY A 385 -0.27 -12.31 -7.03
CA GLY A 385 0.48 -13.50 -6.64
C GLY A 385 0.31 -13.96 -5.18
N ARG A 386 -0.61 -13.39 -4.39
CA ARG A 386 -0.90 -13.84 -3.03
C ARG A 386 -2.09 -14.81 -3.05
N TYR A 387 -1.95 -15.94 -2.35
CA TYR A 387 -3.02 -16.95 -2.25
C TYR A 387 -4.20 -16.44 -1.43
N SER A 388 -5.41 -16.48 -1.98
CA SER A 388 -6.60 -15.93 -1.31
C SER A 388 -6.87 -16.52 0.09
N GLY A 389 -6.61 -17.81 0.30
CA GLY A 389 -6.79 -18.50 1.58
C GLY A 389 -5.55 -18.48 2.48
N LEU A 390 -4.75 -17.41 2.47
CA LEU A 390 -3.61 -17.25 3.39
C LEU A 390 -4.01 -17.39 4.87
N PRO A 391 -5.11 -16.78 5.35
CA PRO A 391 -5.60 -16.97 6.73
C PRO A 391 -5.82 -18.43 7.10
N ASP A 392 -6.37 -19.24 6.19
CA ASP A 392 -6.59 -20.69 6.39
C ASP A 392 -5.28 -21.48 6.55
N CYS A 393 -4.16 -20.89 6.15
CA CYS A 393 -2.82 -21.47 6.28
C CYS A 393 -2.09 -20.99 7.55
N GLY A 394 -2.77 -20.28 8.47
CA GLY A 394 -2.18 -19.74 9.70
C GLY A 394 -1.56 -18.36 9.54
N HIS A 395 -1.86 -17.64 8.45
CA HIS A 395 -1.38 -16.27 8.19
C HIS A 395 -2.49 -15.25 8.47
N THR A 396 -2.68 -14.88 9.73
CA THR A 396 -3.82 -14.09 10.21
C THR A 396 -3.59 -12.58 10.18
N GLY A 397 -2.36 -12.13 9.95
CA GLY A 397 -2.00 -10.73 9.83
C GLY A 397 -1.29 -10.44 8.52
N MET A 398 -1.51 -9.25 7.97
CA MET A 398 -0.78 -8.75 6.81
C MET A 398 -0.49 -7.26 6.95
N VAL A 399 0.76 -6.87 6.83
CA VAL A 399 1.16 -5.46 6.78
C VAL A 399 1.96 -5.18 5.52
N ALA A 400 1.63 -4.08 4.86
CA ALA A 400 2.35 -3.57 3.70
C ALA A 400 3.57 -2.77 4.14
N ASN A 401 4.71 -2.97 3.48
CA ASN A 401 5.88 -2.10 3.59
C ASN A 401 5.87 -1.10 2.42
N PRO A 402 5.59 0.18 2.66
CA PRO A 402 5.41 1.20 1.62
C PRO A 402 6.75 1.80 1.16
N MET A 403 6.70 2.70 0.17
CA MET A 403 7.87 3.47 -0.28
C MET A 403 8.11 4.66 0.67
N ASN A 404 9.31 5.25 0.61
CA ASN A 404 9.57 6.55 1.24
C ASN A 404 8.60 7.63 0.70
N GLN A 405 8.18 7.51 -0.57
CA GLN A 405 7.15 8.36 -1.17
C GLN A 405 5.74 7.91 -0.74
N TRP A 406 5.26 8.45 0.38
CA TRP A 406 3.94 8.16 0.97
C TRP A 406 2.79 8.29 -0.03
N GLU A 407 2.65 9.44 -0.70
CA GLU A 407 1.55 9.73 -1.62
C GLU A 407 1.59 8.79 -2.84
N CYS A 408 2.78 8.48 -3.35
CA CYS A 408 2.95 7.51 -4.43
C CYS A 408 2.57 6.08 -3.99
N SER A 409 2.80 5.73 -2.73
CA SER A 409 2.49 4.39 -2.19
C SER A 409 1.00 4.09 -2.17
N LYS A 410 0.13 5.11 -2.10
CA LYS A 410 -1.33 4.97 -2.00
C LYS A 410 -1.92 4.16 -3.16
N VAL A 411 -1.37 4.26 -4.38
CA VAL A 411 -1.83 3.50 -5.57
C VAL A 411 -1.88 2.01 -5.26
N THR A 412 -0.78 1.46 -4.77
CA THR A 412 -0.65 0.03 -4.48
C THR A 412 -1.34 -0.31 -3.16
N LEU A 413 -1.25 0.54 -2.14
CA LEU A 413 -1.86 0.32 -0.84
C LEU A 413 -3.40 0.22 -0.89
N ILE A 414 -4.07 0.99 -1.75
CA ILE A 414 -5.52 0.83 -1.97
C ILE A 414 -5.81 -0.60 -2.45
N THR A 415 -4.97 -1.14 -3.34
CA THR A 415 -5.17 -2.49 -3.87
C THR A 415 -4.89 -3.57 -2.83
N MET A 416 -3.90 -3.35 -1.98
CA MET A 416 -3.61 -4.23 -0.84
C MET A 416 -4.75 -4.20 0.18
N SER A 417 -5.39 -3.04 0.38
CA SER A 417 -6.55 -2.91 1.27
C SER A 417 -7.72 -3.79 0.83
N HIS A 418 -7.99 -3.85 -0.48
CA HIS A 418 -9.04 -4.69 -1.04
C HIS A 418 -8.73 -6.18 -0.84
N TYR A 419 -7.47 -6.58 -1.02
CA TYR A 419 -7.05 -7.95 -0.76
C TYR A 419 -7.10 -8.32 0.74
N MET A 420 -6.64 -7.42 1.62
CA MET A 420 -6.68 -7.62 3.07
C MET A 420 -8.12 -7.76 3.59
N TRP A 421 -9.06 -7.05 2.97
CA TRP A 421 -10.48 -7.15 3.30
C TRP A 421 -11.15 -8.37 2.67
N ASN A 422 -11.02 -8.59 1.36
CA ASN A 422 -11.69 -9.67 0.65
C ASN A 422 -10.76 -10.36 -0.35
N SER A 423 -9.84 -11.18 0.18
CA SER A 423 -8.82 -11.87 -0.59
C SER A 423 -9.38 -12.85 -1.62
N GLU A 424 -10.56 -13.42 -1.37
CA GLU A 424 -11.22 -14.38 -2.27
C GLU A 424 -11.83 -13.75 -3.52
N ARG A 425 -12.33 -12.50 -3.40
CA ARG A 425 -12.90 -11.75 -4.52
C ARG A 425 -11.98 -10.67 -5.08
N TYR A 426 -10.78 -10.53 -4.52
CA TYR A 426 -9.81 -9.55 -4.98
C TYR A 426 -9.47 -9.75 -6.47
N MET A 427 -9.64 -8.68 -7.25
CA MET A 427 -9.36 -8.64 -8.67
C MET A 427 -8.36 -7.51 -8.94
N PRO A 428 -7.07 -7.83 -9.19
CA PRO A 428 -6.00 -6.84 -9.25
C PRO A 428 -6.29 -5.66 -10.19
N GLU A 429 -6.77 -5.92 -11.41
CA GLU A 429 -7.00 -4.87 -12.40
C GLU A 429 -8.17 -3.96 -12.02
N LEU A 430 -9.31 -4.52 -11.58
CA LEU A 430 -10.44 -3.72 -11.10
C LEU A 430 -10.05 -2.87 -9.89
N SER A 431 -9.24 -3.43 -9.00
CA SER A 431 -8.71 -2.71 -7.86
C SER A 431 -7.76 -1.58 -8.24
N TRP A 432 -6.97 -1.77 -9.30
CA TRP A 432 -6.03 -0.76 -9.77
C TRP A 432 -6.76 0.40 -10.44
N ASP A 433 -7.75 0.08 -11.28
CA ASP A 433 -8.66 1.05 -11.88
C ASP A 433 -9.43 1.83 -10.81
N TRP A 434 -9.81 1.18 -9.71
CA TRP A 434 -10.39 1.86 -8.54
C TRP A 434 -9.39 2.83 -7.91
N ALA A 435 -8.17 2.37 -7.62
CA ALA A 435 -7.15 3.18 -6.95
C ALA A 435 -6.81 4.46 -7.75
N VAL A 436 -6.63 4.37 -9.07
CA VAL A 436 -6.32 5.54 -9.89
C VAL A 436 -7.52 6.50 -10.02
N ARG A 437 -8.75 6.00 -10.04
CA ARG A 437 -9.96 6.84 -10.03
C ARG A 437 -10.11 7.60 -8.71
N GLU A 438 -9.82 6.93 -7.60
CA GLU A 438 -9.87 7.53 -6.28
C GLU A 438 -8.80 8.62 -6.12
N LEU A 439 -7.58 8.38 -6.62
CA LEU A 439 -6.46 9.33 -6.47
C LEU A 439 -6.45 10.46 -7.51
N ALA A 440 -6.94 10.23 -8.73
CA ALA A 440 -6.83 11.21 -9.82
C ALA A 440 -8.16 11.63 -10.44
N GLY A 441 -9.29 11.07 -10.03
CA GLY A 441 -10.62 11.46 -10.51
C GLY A 441 -10.72 11.43 -12.04
N ALA A 442 -10.99 12.59 -12.65
CA ALA A 442 -11.07 12.74 -14.10
C ALA A 442 -9.76 12.43 -14.85
N ARG A 443 -8.62 12.37 -14.15
CA ARG A 443 -7.29 12.07 -14.70
C ARG A 443 -6.84 10.62 -14.47
N ALA A 444 -7.79 9.74 -14.16
CA ALA A 444 -7.52 8.33 -13.88
C ALA A 444 -6.80 7.62 -15.03
N GLU A 445 -7.11 7.96 -16.29
CA GLU A 445 -6.49 7.34 -17.46
C GLU A 445 -5.01 7.75 -17.60
N GLU A 446 -4.68 9.01 -17.33
CA GLU A 446 -3.30 9.51 -17.34
C GLU A 446 -2.48 8.90 -16.21
N LEU A 447 -3.05 8.85 -15.00
CA LEU A 447 -2.40 8.21 -13.87
C LEU A 447 -2.17 6.72 -14.15
N MET A 448 -3.18 5.99 -14.65
CA MET A 448 -3.05 4.58 -15.01
C MET A 448 -1.96 4.35 -16.07
N PHE A 449 -1.89 5.20 -17.09
CA PHE A 449 -0.83 5.12 -18.09
C PHE A 449 0.55 5.25 -17.45
N PHE A 450 0.74 6.23 -16.55
CA PHE A 450 1.98 6.45 -15.82
C PHE A 450 2.32 5.29 -14.86
N CYS A 451 1.33 4.74 -14.14
CA CYS A 451 1.50 3.58 -13.27
C CYS A 451 1.99 2.35 -14.05
N ARG A 452 1.47 2.12 -15.27
CA ARG A 452 1.92 1.01 -16.14
C ARG A 452 3.38 1.12 -16.57
N GLN A 453 3.97 2.32 -16.57
CA GLN A 453 5.39 2.53 -16.85
C GLN A 453 6.28 2.36 -15.61
N ASN A 454 5.68 2.29 -14.42
CA ASN A 454 6.36 2.25 -13.12
C ASN A 454 5.88 1.06 -12.29
N ARG A 455 5.80 -0.11 -12.92
CA ARG A 455 5.45 -1.37 -12.26
C ARG A 455 6.67 -1.91 -11.50
N ASN A 456 6.43 -2.63 -10.40
CA ASN A 456 7.48 -3.18 -9.55
C ASN A 456 8.36 -4.20 -10.28
N SER A 457 9.62 -3.82 -10.51
CA SER A 457 10.61 -4.66 -11.18
C SER A 457 11.02 -5.89 -10.36
N ARG A 458 10.90 -5.85 -9.03
CA ARG A 458 11.23 -6.99 -8.14
C ARG A 458 10.20 -8.12 -8.21
N LEU A 459 8.99 -7.84 -8.69
CA LEU A 459 7.91 -8.82 -8.83
C LEU A 459 7.76 -9.35 -10.27
N GLY A 460 8.72 -9.02 -11.15
CA GLY A 460 8.68 -9.38 -12.57
C GLY A 460 7.88 -8.39 -13.45
N GLY A 461 7.50 -7.23 -12.91
CA GLY A 461 6.64 -6.26 -13.57
C GLY A 461 7.34 -5.18 -14.40
N SER A 462 8.65 -5.23 -14.68
CA SER A 462 9.37 -4.05 -15.20
C SER A 462 9.00 -3.58 -16.62
N THR A 463 8.19 -4.33 -17.36
CA THR A 463 7.98 -4.07 -18.78
C THR A 463 6.54 -3.73 -19.12
N TYR A 464 6.40 -2.77 -20.02
CA TYR A 464 5.17 -2.50 -20.74
C TYR A 464 5.25 -3.27 -22.06
N GLU A 465 4.48 -4.36 -22.16
CA GLU A 465 4.62 -5.37 -23.22
C GLU A 465 4.57 -4.78 -24.63
N ASP A 466 3.71 -3.78 -24.87
CA ASP A 466 3.61 -3.12 -26.17
C ASP A 466 4.89 -2.36 -26.55
N VAL A 467 5.54 -1.68 -25.58
CA VAL A 467 6.80 -0.97 -25.81
C VAL A 467 7.92 -1.96 -26.07
N ASP A 468 7.97 -3.06 -25.33
CA ASP A 468 8.96 -4.12 -25.56
C ASP A 468 8.84 -4.69 -26.96
N LEU A 469 7.62 -5.01 -27.39
CA LEU A 469 7.34 -5.51 -28.73
C LEU A 469 7.74 -4.47 -29.79
N ALA A 470 7.37 -3.20 -29.61
CA ALA A 470 7.73 -2.13 -30.53
C ALA A 470 9.25 -1.94 -30.65
N LEU A 471 9.99 -1.99 -29.53
CA LEU A 471 11.46 -1.94 -29.52
C LEU A 471 12.08 -3.16 -30.21
N GLN A 472 11.54 -4.36 -29.99
CA GLN A 472 12.02 -5.58 -30.62
C GLN A 472 11.87 -5.53 -32.14
N LEU A 473 10.70 -5.09 -32.61
CA LEU A 473 10.35 -4.95 -34.03
C LEU A 473 10.91 -3.69 -34.68
N ARG A 474 11.49 -2.77 -33.90
CA ARG A 474 11.89 -1.42 -34.36
C ARG A 474 10.72 -0.67 -35.01
N ASP A 475 9.53 -0.83 -34.44
CA ASP A 475 8.28 -0.22 -34.93
C ASP A 475 8.24 1.27 -34.54
N ILE A 476 8.72 2.12 -35.46
CA ILE A 476 8.77 3.57 -35.25
C ILE A 476 7.37 4.17 -35.01
N PRO A 477 6.32 3.86 -35.80
CA PRO A 477 4.96 4.34 -35.53
C PRO A 477 4.44 3.99 -34.13
N ALA A 478 4.64 2.75 -33.67
CA ALA A 478 4.20 2.35 -32.33
C ALA A 478 4.96 3.09 -31.22
N LEU A 479 6.28 3.29 -31.40
CA LEU A 479 7.10 4.06 -30.45
C LEU A 479 6.72 5.55 -30.46
N ASP A 480 6.45 6.15 -31.62
CA ASP A 480 5.92 7.52 -31.73
C ASP A 480 4.65 7.68 -30.91
N MET A 481 3.68 6.78 -31.10
CA MET A 481 2.42 6.79 -30.35
C MET A 481 2.65 6.67 -28.84
N TYR A 482 3.58 5.80 -28.42
CA TYR A 482 3.91 5.62 -27.02
C TYR A 482 4.49 6.89 -26.38
N PHE A 483 5.53 7.48 -26.97
CA PHE A 483 6.19 8.66 -26.39
C PHE A 483 5.31 9.91 -26.47
N GLU A 484 4.45 10.04 -27.49
CA GLU A 484 3.42 11.08 -27.53
C GLU A 484 2.40 10.90 -26.40
N ARG A 485 1.92 9.68 -26.16
CA ARG A 485 0.99 9.38 -25.06
C ARG A 485 1.63 9.62 -23.70
N LEU A 486 2.90 9.25 -23.53
CA LEU A 486 3.68 9.51 -22.32
C LEU A 486 3.76 10.99 -22.01
N LEU A 487 4.15 11.81 -22.99
CA LEU A 487 4.21 13.25 -22.80
C LEU A 487 2.83 13.87 -22.52
N GLN A 488 1.77 13.38 -23.18
CA GLN A 488 0.41 13.82 -22.90
C GLN A 488 0.01 13.51 -21.45
N ALA A 489 0.27 12.29 -20.97
CA ALA A 489 -0.03 11.91 -19.60
C ALA A 489 0.70 12.81 -18.59
N VAL A 490 2.00 13.02 -18.80
CA VAL A 490 2.82 13.88 -17.92
C VAL A 490 2.33 15.31 -17.94
N SER A 491 2.01 15.87 -19.11
CA SER A 491 1.52 17.24 -19.24
C SER A 491 0.24 17.47 -18.43
N VAL A 492 -0.69 16.51 -18.47
CA VAL A 492 -1.94 16.57 -17.70
C VAL A 492 -1.68 16.41 -16.21
N LEU A 493 -0.83 15.45 -15.80
CA LEU A 493 -0.51 15.20 -14.40
C LEU A 493 0.24 16.38 -13.75
N ARG A 494 1.09 17.11 -14.50
CA ARG A 494 1.79 18.29 -13.98
C ARG A 494 0.89 19.51 -13.79
N GLN A 495 -0.29 19.54 -14.42
CA GLN A 495 -1.23 20.67 -14.38
C GLN A 495 -2.37 20.45 -13.38
N VAL A 496 -2.09 19.78 -12.26
CA VAL A 496 -3.07 19.57 -11.19
C VAL A 496 -3.22 20.83 -10.32
N PRO A 497 -4.45 21.28 -10.02
CA PRO A 497 -4.70 22.33 -9.04
C PRO A 497 -4.20 21.96 -7.64
N ALA A 498 -3.94 22.97 -6.80
CA ALA A 498 -3.41 22.76 -5.45
C ALA A 498 -4.41 22.05 -4.50
N ASP A 499 -5.71 22.13 -4.79
CA ASP A 499 -6.80 21.51 -4.05
C ASP A 499 -7.20 20.14 -4.60
N ASP A 500 -6.45 19.63 -5.59
CA ASP A 500 -6.77 18.37 -6.26
C ASP A 500 -6.28 17.13 -5.49
N LEU A 501 -7.04 16.03 -5.59
CA LEU A 501 -6.71 14.74 -4.98
C LEU A 501 -5.33 14.18 -5.40
N ALA A 502 -4.88 14.49 -6.62
CA ALA A 502 -3.61 14.01 -7.14
C ALA A 502 -2.40 14.89 -6.77
N VAL A 503 -2.59 16.03 -6.09
CA VAL A 503 -1.51 17.00 -5.83
C VAL A 503 -0.34 16.39 -5.05
N GLY A 504 -0.64 15.59 -4.02
CA GLY A 504 0.37 14.91 -3.21
C GLY A 504 1.18 13.91 -4.03
N PHE A 505 0.49 13.11 -4.86
CA PHE A 505 1.12 12.17 -5.77
C PHE A 505 2.07 12.88 -6.73
N VAL A 506 1.61 13.95 -7.40
CA VAL A 506 2.39 14.68 -8.40
C VAL A 506 3.61 15.34 -7.77
N ALA A 507 3.48 15.89 -6.56
CA ALA A 507 4.60 16.50 -5.85
C ALA A 507 5.70 15.48 -5.55
N GLN A 508 5.35 14.28 -5.07
CA GLN A 508 6.34 13.24 -4.77
C GLN A 508 6.84 12.51 -6.03
N ALA A 509 6.03 12.42 -7.09
CA ALA A 509 6.39 11.79 -8.36
C ALA A 509 7.16 12.72 -9.32
N ALA A 510 7.39 13.98 -8.95
CA ALA A 510 8.00 14.99 -9.82
C ALA A 510 9.31 14.53 -10.52
N PRO A 511 10.28 13.89 -9.84
CA PRO A 511 11.50 13.40 -10.50
C PRO A 511 11.23 12.40 -11.64
N TRP A 512 10.24 11.52 -11.47
CA TRP A 512 9.88 10.52 -12.48
C TRP A 512 9.03 11.11 -13.62
N LEU A 513 8.23 12.13 -13.33
CA LEU A 513 7.53 12.91 -14.37
C LEU A 513 8.52 13.68 -15.25
N GLU A 514 9.55 14.29 -14.64
CA GLU A 514 10.64 14.94 -15.39
C GLU A 514 11.44 13.94 -16.22
N ARG A 515 11.73 12.75 -15.66
CA ARG A 515 12.38 11.69 -16.42
C ARG A 515 11.58 11.26 -17.66
N ALA A 516 10.25 11.20 -17.55
CA ALA A 516 9.39 10.86 -18.67
C ALA A 516 9.44 11.89 -19.81
N GLU A 517 9.61 13.18 -19.50
CA GLU A 517 9.81 14.25 -20.49
C GLU A 517 11.16 14.09 -21.21
N LEU A 518 12.22 13.79 -20.45
CA LEU A 518 13.55 13.51 -21.02
C LEU A 518 13.53 12.30 -21.96
N ASP A 519 12.82 11.24 -21.57
CA ASP A 519 12.64 10.05 -22.40
C ASP A 519 11.92 10.38 -23.72
N ALA A 520 10.88 11.22 -23.69
CA ALA A 520 10.19 11.67 -24.89
C ALA A 520 11.06 12.57 -25.80
N ASP A 521 11.87 13.45 -25.20
CA ASP A 521 12.82 14.28 -25.94
C ASP A 521 13.94 13.46 -26.59
N LEU A 522 14.47 12.47 -25.87
CA LEU A 522 15.43 11.52 -26.43
C LEU A 522 14.83 10.75 -27.61
N TRP A 523 13.58 10.26 -27.49
CA TRP A 523 12.92 9.57 -28.60
C TRP A 523 12.79 10.45 -29.84
N ARG A 524 12.38 11.72 -29.69
CA ARG A 524 12.28 12.65 -30.82
C ARG A 524 13.60 12.81 -31.56
N THR A 525 14.71 12.95 -30.83
CA THR A 525 16.04 13.07 -31.42
C THR A 525 16.50 11.76 -32.07
N LEU A 526 16.26 10.61 -31.42
CA LEU A 526 16.53 9.28 -32.00
C LEU A 526 15.79 9.08 -33.31
N ARG A 527 14.49 9.38 -33.34
CA ARG A 527 13.66 9.30 -34.54
C ARG A 527 14.21 10.15 -35.69
N GLN A 528 14.64 11.38 -35.41
CA GLN A 528 15.26 12.23 -36.43
C GLN A 528 16.53 11.59 -37.00
N ALA A 529 17.37 11.00 -36.15
CA ALA A 529 18.58 10.30 -36.56
C ALA A 529 18.28 9.07 -37.43
N VAL A 530 17.31 8.25 -37.03
CA VAL A 530 16.90 7.04 -37.76
C VAL A 530 16.34 7.38 -39.14
N VAL A 531 15.40 8.32 -39.22
CA VAL A 531 14.81 8.75 -40.50
C VAL A 531 15.87 9.39 -41.42
N SER A 532 16.84 10.11 -40.86
CA SER A 532 17.94 10.70 -41.63
C SER A 532 18.85 9.62 -42.22
N SER A 533 19.17 8.59 -41.43
CA SER A 533 19.96 7.44 -41.89
C SER A 533 19.22 6.62 -42.96
N GLU A 534 17.91 6.37 -42.81
CA GLU A 534 17.10 5.62 -43.78
C GLU A 534 17.01 6.34 -45.13
N ARG A 535 16.76 7.66 -45.12
CA ARG A 535 16.71 8.49 -46.34
C ARG A 535 18.04 8.52 -47.10
N GLN A 536 19.17 8.45 -46.39
CA GLN A 536 20.49 8.41 -47.00
C GLN A 536 20.89 7.02 -47.51
N SER A 537 20.31 5.95 -46.96
CA SER A 537 20.56 4.56 -47.36
C SER A 537 19.79 4.08 -48.60
N GLY A 538 18.82 4.86 -49.10
CA GLY A 538 18.14 4.60 -50.38
C GLY A 538 17.18 3.40 -50.40
N VAL A 539 16.70 2.92 -49.25
CA VAL A 539 15.77 1.78 -49.18
C VAL A 539 14.35 2.24 -49.58
N GLN A 540 13.99 2.04 -50.85
CA GLN A 540 12.60 1.96 -51.28
C GLN A 540 11.98 0.67 -50.72
N GLN A 541 10.82 0.77 -50.09
CA GLN A 541 10.00 -0.38 -49.69
C GLN A 541 9.75 -1.28 -50.92
N VAL A 542 10.34 -2.46 -50.92
CA VAL A 542 9.92 -3.57 -51.79
C VAL A 542 9.16 -4.53 -50.89
N GLU A 543 7.84 -4.58 -51.07
CA GLU A 543 7.01 -5.68 -50.58
C GLU A 543 7.49 -6.96 -51.25
N GLU A 544 8.25 -7.81 -50.56
CA GLU A 544 8.35 -9.21 -50.92
C GLU A 544 8.73 -10.07 -49.70
N SER A 545 7.94 -11.13 -49.54
CA SER A 545 7.99 -12.15 -48.49
C SER A 545 9.37 -12.79 -48.31
N ILE A 546 9.94 -12.75 -47.11
CA ILE A 546 11.14 -13.55 -46.77
C ILE A 546 11.02 -14.14 -45.36
N THR A 547 11.20 -15.46 -45.27
CA THR A 547 11.29 -16.30 -44.07
C THR A 547 12.52 -16.01 -43.21
N PRO A 548 12.51 -16.31 -41.90
CA PRO A 548 13.53 -15.86 -40.96
C PRO A 548 14.75 -16.80 -40.93
N GLN A 549 15.82 -16.46 -41.65
CA GLN A 549 17.17 -16.99 -41.34
C GLN A 549 18.25 -15.91 -41.54
N GLU A 550 18.97 -15.66 -40.44
CA GLU A 550 20.36 -15.22 -40.34
C GLU A 550 20.81 -14.00 -41.17
N VAL A 551 20.84 -12.82 -40.53
CA VAL A 551 21.79 -11.75 -40.88
C VAL A 551 22.45 -11.22 -39.60
N VAL A 552 23.59 -11.81 -39.25
CA VAL A 552 24.58 -11.20 -38.35
C VAL A 552 25.50 -10.35 -39.22
N GLY A 553 25.24 -9.05 -39.27
CA GLY A 553 26.13 -8.06 -39.86
C GLY A 553 25.89 -6.73 -39.17
N ARG A 554 26.88 -6.25 -38.39
CA ARG A 554 26.88 -4.88 -37.84
C ARG A 554 26.93 -3.90 -39.01
N GLN A 555 25.77 -3.41 -39.47
CA GLN A 555 25.71 -2.19 -40.25
C GLN A 555 26.01 -1.02 -39.30
N TRP A 556 27.16 -0.37 -39.50
CA TRP A 556 27.43 0.93 -38.88
C TRP A 556 26.39 1.95 -39.39
N PRO A 557 25.80 2.77 -38.51
CA PRO A 557 24.85 3.79 -38.94
C PRO A 557 25.51 4.74 -39.94
N VAL A 558 24.74 5.19 -40.93
CA VAL A 558 25.15 6.20 -41.92
C VAL A 558 25.56 7.48 -41.16
N PRO A 559 26.60 8.23 -41.59
CA PRO A 559 27.06 9.39 -40.84
C PRO A 559 25.95 10.44 -40.68
N LEU A 560 25.54 10.65 -39.43
CA LEU A 560 24.61 11.70 -39.01
C LEU A 560 25.25 13.09 -39.16
N THR A 561 24.43 14.13 -39.22
CA THR A 561 24.95 15.51 -39.14
C THR A 561 25.51 15.79 -37.74
N ASP A 562 26.54 16.64 -37.66
CA ASP A 562 27.14 17.03 -36.37
C ASP A 562 26.10 17.58 -35.38
N GLU A 563 25.10 18.32 -35.89
CA GLU A 563 23.99 18.84 -35.09
C GLU A 563 23.15 17.72 -34.43
N VAL A 564 22.80 16.67 -35.18
CA VAL A 564 22.03 15.53 -34.64
C VAL A 564 22.87 14.72 -33.66
N VAL A 565 24.17 14.56 -33.90
CA VAL A 565 25.07 13.85 -32.97
C VAL A 565 25.21 14.61 -31.65
N VAL A 566 25.38 15.93 -31.71
CA VAL A 566 25.45 16.79 -30.51
C VAL A 566 24.16 16.69 -29.71
N GLU A 567 23.01 16.74 -30.38
CA GLU A 567 21.71 16.67 -29.70
C GLU A 567 21.42 15.27 -29.12
N LEU A 568 21.77 14.20 -29.83
CA LEU A 568 21.68 12.83 -29.30
C LEU A 568 22.53 12.67 -28.04
N ARG A 569 23.78 13.13 -28.09
CA ARG A 569 24.68 13.11 -26.94
C ARG A 569 24.07 13.87 -25.76
N ARG A 570 23.50 15.06 -26.00
CA ARG A 570 22.84 15.86 -24.97
C ARG A 570 21.66 15.12 -24.32
N CYS A 571 20.72 14.59 -25.13
CA CYS A 571 19.53 13.91 -24.61
C CYS A 571 19.86 12.59 -23.89
N ILE A 572 20.80 11.81 -24.43
CA ILE A 572 21.25 10.56 -23.80
C ILE A 572 21.92 10.87 -22.46
N THR A 573 22.84 11.83 -22.42
CA THR A 573 23.49 12.24 -21.17
C THR A 573 22.47 12.70 -20.15
N ALA A 574 21.50 13.54 -20.54
CA ALA A 574 20.45 13.98 -19.63
C ALA A 574 19.69 12.80 -19.01
N CYS A 575 19.27 11.82 -19.81
CA CYS A 575 18.58 10.63 -19.32
C CYS A 575 19.46 9.74 -18.41
N LEU A 576 20.77 9.63 -18.71
CA LEU A 576 21.72 8.82 -17.93
C LEU A 576 22.17 9.47 -16.62
N GLU A 577 22.14 10.80 -16.54
CA GLU A 577 22.51 11.57 -15.36
C GLU A 577 21.34 11.78 -14.39
N THR A 578 20.09 11.67 -14.86
CA THR A 578 18.91 11.69 -13.99
C THR A 578 18.88 10.44 -13.10
N GLU A 579 18.75 10.66 -11.78
CA GLU A 579 18.64 9.56 -10.82
C GLU A 579 17.36 8.75 -11.05
N ALA A 580 16.21 9.42 -11.22
CA ALA A 580 14.94 8.77 -11.50
C ALA A 580 14.93 8.02 -12.85
N ARG A 581 14.31 6.84 -12.85
CA ARG A 581 14.10 5.98 -14.02
C ARG A 581 12.66 5.52 -14.11
N LEU A 582 12.12 5.51 -15.33
CA LEU A 582 10.89 4.77 -15.60
C LEU A 582 11.20 3.28 -15.61
N GLY A 583 10.30 2.47 -15.06
CA GLY A 583 10.50 1.02 -14.90
C GLY A 583 10.89 0.29 -16.19
N SER A 584 10.41 0.78 -17.34
CA SER A 584 10.68 0.24 -18.68
C SER A 584 11.91 0.81 -19.39
N ASP A 585 12.57 1.86 -18.86
CA ASP A 585 13.69 2.62 -19.49
C ASP A 585 13.57 2.75 -21.03
N PRO A 586 12.39 3.16 -21.55
CA PRO A 586 12.02 2.95 -22.95
C PRO A 586 12.93 3.68 -23.94
N ALA A 587 13.30 4.94 -23.63
CA ALA A 587 14.09 5.76 -24.54
C ALA A 587 15.56 5.33 -24.57
N ILE A 588 16.13 4.93 -23.43
CA ILE A 588 17.50 4.43 -23.36
C ILE A 588 17.62 3.06 -24.03
N ARG A 589 16.63 2.18 -23.86
CA ARG A 589 16.56 0.91 -24.59
C ARG A 589 16.39 1.11 -26.09
N ALA A 590 15.64 2.13 -26.53
CA ALA A 590 15.64 2.54 -27.93
C ALA A 590 17.04 2.99 -28.38
N ALA A 591 17.71 3.88 -27.65
CA ALA A 591 19.05 4.32 -27.99
C ALA A 591 20.06 3.15 -28.10
N GLU A 592 19.96 2.16 -27.21
CA GLU A 592 20.74 0.92 -27.26
C GLU A 592 20.41 0.09 -28.50
N ARG A 593 19.12 -0.12 -28.79
CA ARG A 593 18.66 -0.94 -29.92
C ARG A 593 19.13 -0.40 -31.28
N TRP A 594 19.34 0.92 -31.39
CA TRP A 594 19.89 1.59 -32.57
C TRP A 594 21.41 1.86 -32.49
N GLY A 595 22.09 1.39 -31.44
CA GLY A 595 23.56 1.37 -31.35
C GLY A 595 24.21 2.67 -30.87
N TYR A 596 23.46 3.59 -30.28
CA TYR A 596 23.98 4.84 -29.73
C TYR A 596 24.40 4.73 -28.25
N VAL A 597 23.86 3.72 -27.57
CA VAL A 597 24.17 3.37 -26.18
C VAL A 597 24.55 1.90 -26.12
N GLY A 598 25.44 1.53 -25.21
CA GLY A 598 25.74 0.14 -24.88
C GLY A 598 25.77 -0.05 -23.37
N GLN A 599 25.69 -1.30 -22.93
CA GLN A 599 25.88 -1.64 -21.54
C GLN A 599 27.34 -2.03 -21.26
N ASP A 600 27.86 -1.64 -20.11
CA ASP A 600 29.11 -2.19 -19.60
C ASP A 600 28.89 -3.58 -18.96
N GLU A 601 29.98 -4.20 -18.47
CA GLU A 601 29.94 -5.53 -17.85
C GLU A 601 29.03 -5.61 -16.61
N GLN A 602 28.64 -4.46 -16.03
CA GLN A 602 27.74 -4.36 -14.88
C GLN A 602 26.30 -4.06 -15.30
N GLY A 603 26.01 -4.02 -16.61
CA GLY A 603 24.69 -3.70 -17.16
C GLY A 603 24.37 -2.20 -17.15
N LYS A 604 25.33 -1.32 -16.84
CA LYS A 604 25.12 0.13 -16.82
C LYS A 604 25.25 0.70 -18.23
N TYR A 605 24.27 1.49 -18.62
CA TYR A 605 24.26 2.17 -19.92
C TYR A 605 25.38 3.22 -20.03
N ARG A 606 26.05 3.23 -21.18
CA ARG A 606 27.09 4.17 -21.58
C ARG A 606 26.91 4.61 -23.02
N LEU A 607 27.18 5.88 -23.27
CA LEU A 607 27.17 6.44 -24.61
C LEU A 607 28.27 5.81 -25.48
N ILE A 608 27.93 5.43 -26.73
CA ILE A 608 28.87 4.90 -27.74
C ILE A 608 29.24 5.97 -28.78
N LEU A 609 28.40 6.99 -28.94
CA LEU A 609 28.59 8.13 -29.83
C LEU A 609 29.85 8.95 -29.52
#